data_AF-A0A091IJJ8-F1
#
_entry.id   AF-A0A091IJJ8-F1
#
_cell.length_a   1.000
_cell.length_b   1.000
_cell.length_c   1.000
_cell.angle_alpha   90.00
_cell.angle_beta   90.00
_cell.angle_gamma   90.00
#
_symmetry.space_group_name_H-M   'P 1'
#
loop_
_entity.id
_entity.type
_entity.pdbx_description
1 polymer ?
#
loop_
_entity_poly.entity_id
_entity_poly.type
_entity_poly.pdbx_seq_one_letter_code
_entity_poly.pdbx_strand_id
1 'polypeptide(L)'
;EKCCKDCAPGERMRQRCTATADTVCAPCQDEFFSSEHSHDFCRSCTVCNTRKGSVEVKKCEKTSDRICMCRAGYMPEAGRTLGSACSPCPEGSYSLGRNENCQPWTNCSLLGKSTLQLGTKTSDAVC
;
A
#
# COMPACT_ATOMS: atom_id res chain seq x y z
N GLU A 1 -33.63 23.12 12.12
CA GLU A 1 -32.52 22.29 11.59
C GLU A 1 -31.43 22.13 12.64
N LYS A 2 -31.13 20.91 13.07
CA LYS A 2 -30.00 20.60 13.96
C LYS A 2 -28.86 20.02 13.12
N CYS A 3 -27.67 20.62 13.17
CA CYS A 3 -26.50 20.07 12.49
C CYS A 3 -25.93 18.90 13.31
N CYS A 4 -25.78 17.76 12.66
CA CYS A 4 -25.23 16.57 13.28
C CYS A 4 -23.70 16.57 13.22
N LYS A 5 -23.06 16.13 14.30
CA LYS A 5 -21.60 16.05 14.37
C LYS A 5 -21.11 14.77 13.71
N ASP A 6 -19.97 14.89 13.05
CA ASP A 6 -19.26 13.75 12.46
C ASP A 6 -18.47 12.99 13.51
N CYS A 7 -18.27 11.70 13.27
CA CYS A 7 -17.39 10.89 14.09
C CYS A 7 -15.95 11.21 13.77
N ALA A 8 -15.07 11.17 14.79
CA ALA A 8 -13.67 11.49 14.62
C ALA A 8 -12.93 10.39 13.84
N PRO A 9 -11.74 10.68 13.28
CA PRO A 9 -10.82 9.66 12.81
C PRO A 9 -10.60 8.60 13.89
N GLY A 10 -10.57 7.32 13.50
CA GLY A 10 -10.55 6.21 14.44
C GLY A 10 -11.92 5.74 14.90
N GLU A 11 -13.00 6.39 14.47
CA GLU A 11 -14.37 6.06 14.83
C GLU A 11 -15.26 5.88 13.60
N ARG A 12 -16.40 5.24 13.83
CA ARG A 12 -17.52 5.09 12.89
C ARG A 12 -18.81 5.51 13.54
N MET A 13 -19.79 5.89 12.72
CA MET A 13 -21.14 6.11 13.20
C MET A 13 -21.77 4.78 13.61
N ARG A 14 -22.23 4.71 14.87
CA ARG A 14 -23.06 3.62 15.38
C ARG A 14 -24.54 3.95 15.29
N GLN A 15 -24.89 5.20 15.55
CA GLN A 15 -26.27 5.69 15.46
C GLN A 15 -26.28 7.13 14.97
N ARG A 16 -27.17 7.41 14.02
CA ARG A 16 -27.36 8.77 13.51
C ARG A 16 -28.00 9.65 14.59
N CYS A 17 -27.63 10.93 14.59
CA CYS A 17 -28.30 11.97 15.36
C CYS A 17 -29.83 11.99 15.14
N THR A 18 -30.54 12.52 16.13
CA THR A 18 -31.97 12.85 16.02
C THR A 18 -32.18 14.34 16.31
N ALA A 19 -33.43 14.82 16.27
CA ALA A 19 -33.75 16.20 16.62
C ALA A 19 -33.28 16.58 18.04
N THR A 20 -33.15 15.61 18.95
CA THR A 20 -32.79 15.82 20.36
C THR A 20 -31.46 15.18 20.76
N ALA A 21 -31.00 14.11 20.09
CA ALA A 21 -29.76 13.40 20.41
C ALA A 21 -28.67 13.65 19.35
N ASP A 22 -27.40 13.63 19.76
CA ASP A 22 -26.24 13.73 18.86
C ASP A 22 -25.91 12.36 18.22
N THR A 23 -25.05 12.38 17.21
CA THR A 23 -24.50 11.17 16.59
C THR A 23 -23.75 10.34 17.64
N VAL A 24 -24.02 9.04 17.69
CA VAL A 24 -23.28 8.12 18.55
C VAL A 24 -22.19 7.46 17.73
N CYS A 25 -20.94 7.69 18.14
CA CYS A 25 -19.75 7.14 17.50
C CYS A 25 -19.21 5.94 18.29
N ALA A 26 -18.52 5.05 17.59
CA ALA A 26 -17.83 3.92 18.19
C ALA A 26 -16.45 3.75 17.55
N PRO A 27 -15.43 3.32 18.30
CA PRO A 27 -14.09 3.13 17.76
C PRO A 27 -14.06 2.03 16.71
N CYS A 28 -13.12 2.14 15.77
CA CYS A 28 -12.80 1.07 14.84
C CYS A 28 -12.30 -0.18 15.59
N GLN A 29 -12.68 -1.34 15.06
CA GLN A 29 -12.14 -2.62 15.50
C GLN A 29 -10.72 -2.81 14.97
N ASP A 30 -10.01 -3.79 15.52
CA ASP A 30 -8.70 -4.17 15.02
C ASP A 30 -8.79 -4.58 13.54
N GLU A 31 -7.77 -4.24 12.75
CA GLU A 31 -7.77 -4.38 11.28
C GLU A 31 -8.80 -3.50 10.54
N PHE A 32 -9.33 -2.47 11.19
CA PHE A 32 -10.14 -1.42 10.54
C PHE A 32 -9.68 -0.01 10.91
N PHE A 33 -9.86 0.95 10.00
CA PHE A 33 -9.47 2.34 10.19
C PHE A 33 -10.48 3.34 9.61
N SER A 34 -10.43 4.58 10.09
CA SER A 34 -11.14 5.74 9.55
C SER A 34 -10.22 6.96 9.66
N SER A 35 -9.88 7.60 8.55
CA SER A 35 -8.88 8.69 8.52
C SER A 35 -9.48 10.09 8.62
N GLU A 36 -10.77 10.22 8.34
CA GLU A 36 -11.45 11.51 8.21
C GLU A 36 -12.62 11.61 9.19
N HIS A 37 -13.03 12.85 9.47
CA HIS A 37 -14.30 13.08 10.15
C HIS A 37 -15.43 12.66 9.22
N SER A 38 -16.22 11.67 9.61
CA SER A 38 -17.27 11.12 8.74
C SER A 38 -18.37 10.41 9.53
N HIS A 39 -19.50 10.15 8.86
CA HIS A 39 -20.55 9.23 9.34
C HIS A 39 -20.38 7.82 8.77
N ASP A 40 -19.27 7.55 8.08
CA ASP A 40 -19.03 6.29 7.41
C ASP A 40 -18.65 5.18 8.40
N PHE A 41 -18.65 3.95 7.90
CA PHE A 41 -18.07 2.81 8.59
C PHE A 41 -16.55 2.81 8.45
N CYS A 42 -15.86 2.22 9.43
CA CYS A 42 -14.43 1.98 9.32
C CYS A 42 -14.12 1.08 8.11
N ARG A 43 -13.07 1.42 7.37
CA ARG A 43 -12.56 0.66 6.22
C ARG A 43 -11.62 -0.43 6.71
N SER A 44 -11.63 -1.59 6.06
CA SER A 44 -10.67 -2.65 6.40
C SER A 44 -9.26 -2.24 5.99
N CYS A 45 -8.28 -2.55 6.82
CA CYS A 45 -6.88 -2.28 6.52
C CYS A 45 -6.40 -3.09 5.30
N THR A 46 -5.53 -2.49 4.49
CA THR A 46 -4.89 -3.14 3.34
C THR A 46 -4.08 -4.34 3.80
N VAL A 47 -4.17 -5.50 3.14
CA VAL A 47 -3.38 -6.69 3.48
C VAL A 47 -2.08 -6.78 2.70
N CYS A 48 -0.94 -6.81 3.39
CA CYS A 48 0.37 -7.06 2.78
C CYS A 48 0.59 -8.56 2.57
N ASN A 49 0.50 -9.04 1.33
CA ASN A 49 0.70 -10.44 0.98
C ASN A 49 2.18 -10.81 0.93
N THR A 50 2.72 -11.26 2.07
CA THR A 50 4.14 -11.63 2.22
C THR A 50 4.58 -12.77 1.30
N ARG A 51 3.67 -13.69 0.95
CA ARG A 51 3.94 -14.76 -0.03
C ARG A 51 4.14 -14.23 -1.44
N LYS A 52 3.60 -13.05 -1.73
CA LYS A 52 3.73 -12.32 -3.00
C LYS A 52 4.78 -11.21 -2.94
N GLY A 53 5.75 -11.29 -2.02
CA GLY A 53 6.88 -10.33 -1.98
C GLY A 53 6.51 -8.93 -1.45
N SER A 54 5.32 -8.76 -0.88
CA SER A 54 4.91 -7.55 -0.16
C SER A 54 5.47 -7.57 1.27
N VAL A 55 5.83 -6.40 1.79
CA VAL A 55 6.26 -6.21 3.17
C VAL A 55 5.48 -5.06 3.81
N GLU A 56 5.14 -5.22 5.08
CA GLU A 56 4.52 -4.15 5.87
C GLU A 56 5.59 -3.16 6.31
N VAL A 57 5.41 -1.89 5.96
CA VAL A 57 6.32 -0.79 6.36
C VAL A 57 5.67 0.15 7.36
N LYS A 58 4.34 0.11 7.49
CA LYS A 58 3.57 0.77 8.54
C LYS A 58 2.41 -0.13 8.95
N LYS A 59 2.25 -0.33 10.25
CA LYS A 59 1.12 -1.07 10.85
C LYS A 59 -0.20 -0.35 10.57
N CYS A 60 -1.30 -1.10 10.62
CA CYS A 60 -2.61 -0.46 10.63
C CYS A 60 -2.89 0.17 11.99
N GLU A 61 -3.49 1.35 11.97
CA GLU A 61 -3.96 2.07 13.15
C GLU A 61 -5.43 2.42 12.95
N LYS A 62 -6.17 2.69 14.03
CA LYS A 62 -7.59 3.06 13.91
C LYS A 62 -7.79 4.31 13.03
N THR A 63 -6.80 5.20 12.99
CA THR A 63 -6.85 6.46 12.23
C THR A 63 -6.18 6.37 10.87
N SER A 64 -5.47 5.29 10.53
CA SER A 64 -4.72 5.24 9.28
C SER A 64 -4.47 3.82 8.77
N ASP A 65 -4.50 3.68 7.45
CA ASP A 65 -4.28 2.38 6.81
C ASP A 65 -2.85 1.88 7.02
N ARG A 66 -2.72 0.57 6.94
CA ARG A 66 -1.45 -0.13 6.78
C ARG A 66 -0.82 0.24 5.44
N ILE A 67 0.50 0.44 5.46
CA ILE A 67 1.28 0.68 4.25
C ILE A 67 2.11 -0.55 3.92
N CYS A 68 1.91 -1.05 2.70
CA CYS A 68 2.65 -2.16 2.12
C CYS A 68 3.62 -1.67 1.04
N MET A 69 4.78 -2.32 0.94
CA MET A 69 5.74 -2.09 -0.14
C MET A 69 6.22 -3.40 -0.75
N CYS A 70 6.51 -3.40 -2.05
CA CYS A 70 7.20 -4.51 -2.68
C CYS A 70 8.69 -4.50 -2.30
N ARG A 71 9.23 -5.67 -1.96
CA ARG A 71 10.68 -5.84 -1.77
C ARG A 71 11.44 -5.75 -3.10
N ALA A 72 12.76 -5.55 -3.04
CA ALA A 72 13.59 -5.56 -4.24
C ALA A 72 13.39 -6.83 -5.08
N GLY A 73 13.40 -6.67 -6.40
CA GLY A 73 13.11 -7.73 -7.38
C GLY A 73 11.65 -8.08 -7.55
N TYR A 74 10.75 -7.27 -7.00
CA TYR A 74 9.31 -7.36 -7.20
C TYR A 74 8.72 -6.01 -7.61
N MET A 75 7.64 -6.04 -8.39
CA MET A 75 6.83 -4.87 -8.72
C MET A 75 5.37 -5.05 -8.26
N PRO A 76 4.60 -3.97 -8.05
CA PRO A 76 3.19 -4.07 -7.67
C PRO A 76 2.35 -4.79 -8.73
N GLU A 77 1.43 -5.66 -8.29
CA GLU A 77 0.41 -6.23 -9.18
C GLU A 77 -0.64 -5.16 -9.56
N ALA A 78 -0.90 -5.00 -10.86
CA ALA A 78 -1.94 -4.09 -11.34
C ALA A 78 -3.34 -4.53 -10.89
N GLY A 79 -4.24 -3.57 -10.64
CA GLY A 79 -5.62 -3.83 -10.24
C GLY A 79 -5.80 -4.21 -8.75
N ARG A 80 -4.74 -4.12 -7.94
CA ARG A 80 -4.80 -4.26 -6.48
C ARG A 80 -4.33 -2.96 -5.81
N THR A 81 -4.59 -2.83 -4.50
CA THR A 81 -4.01 -1.74 -3.69
C THR A 81 -2.48 -1.76 -3.82
N LEU A 82 -1.88 -0.59 -4.01
CA LEU A 82 -0.45 -0.46 -4.26
C LEU A 82 0.39 -1.17 -3.18
N GLY A 83 1.29 -2.05 -3.61
CA GLY A 83 2.16 -2.81 -2.72
C GLY A 83 1.49 -3.92 -1.93
N SER A 84 0.16 -4.09 -1.99
CA SER A 84 -0.55 -5.17 -1.27
C SER A 84 -0.18 -6.57 -1.76
N ALA A 85 0.02 -6.73 -3.07
CA ALA A 85 0.60 -7.93 -3.66
C ALA A 85 1.58 -7.52 -4.76
N CYS A 86 2.65 -8.30 -4.91
CA CYS A 86 3.70 -8.02 -5.87
C CYS A 86 3.97 -9.25 -6.74
N SER A 87 4.52 -9.01 -7.90
CA SER A 87 5.00 -10.04 -8.83
C SER A 87 6.53 -9.93 -8.94
N PRO A 88 7.25 -11.06 -9.07
CA PRO A 88 8.68 -11.03 -9.29
C PRO A 88 8.98 -10.38 -10.64
N CYS A 89 10.10 -9.66 -10.73
CA CYS A 89 10.53 -9.10 -12.01
C CYS A 89 10.77 -10.21 -13.05
N PRO A 90 10.33 -10.00 -14.31
CA PRO A 90 10.63 -10.90 -15.40
C PRO A 90 12.14 -10.94 -15.67
N GLU A 91 12.58 -11.99 -16.36
CA GLU A 91 13.98 -12.11 -16.78
C GLU A 91 14.39 -10.92 -17.66
N GLY A 92 15.62 -10.44 -17.49
CA GLY A 92 16.09 -9.24 -18.18
C GLY A 92 15.67 -7.92 -17.52
N SER A 93 15.12 -7.95 -16.31
CA SER A 93 14.68 -6.75 -15.60
C SER A 93 14.97 -6.80 -14.10
N TYR A 94 15.00 -5.62 -13.47
CA TYR A 94 15.24 -5.44 -12.06
C TYR A 94 14.31 -4.40 -11.42
N SER A 95 14.16 -4.46 -10.10
CA SER A 95 13.52 -3.39 -9.31
C SER A 95 14.21 -3.25 -7.97
N LEU A 96 14.38 -2.02 -7.49
CA LEU A 96 14.86 -1.74 -6.14
C LEU A 96 13.75 -1.95 -5.09
N GLY A 97 12.54 -2.30 -5.51
CA GLY A 97 11.37 -2.48 -4.65
C GLY A 97 10.69 -1.15 -4.40
N ARG A 98 10.18 -0.92 -3.19
CA ARG A 98 9.50 0.34 -2.80
C ARG A 98 8.35 0.73 -3.72
N ASN A 99 7.67 -0.28 -4.26
CA ASN A 99 6.59 -0.17 -5.25
C ASN A 99 7.02 0.37 -6.62
N GLU A 100 8.31 0.34 -6.95
CA GLU A 100 8.81 0.63 -8.29
C GLU A 100 8.53 -0.52 -9.26
N ASN A 101 8.19 -0.16 -10.49
CA ASN A 101 8.03 -1.12 -11.57
C ASN A 101 9.39 -1.71 -11.98
N CYS A 102 9.38 -2.91 -12.54
CA CYS A 102 10.60 -3.50 -13.05
C CYS A 102 11.10 -2.74 -14.28
N GLN A 103 12.40 -2.45 -14.29
CA GLN A 103 13.12 -1.78 -15.37
C GLN A 103 13.98 -2.80 -16.10
N PRO A 104 14.08 -2.74 -17.45
CA PRO A 104 14.96 -3.61 -18.19
C PRO A 104 16.42 -3.36 -17.80
N TRP A 105 17.25 -4.40 -17.85
CA TRP A 105 18.69 -4.23 -17.63
C TRP A 105 19.30 -3.37 -18.73
N THR A 106 20.27 -2.55 -18.36
CA THR A 106 21.11 -1.80 -19.26
C THR A 106 21.85 -2.74 -20.21
N ASN A 107 21.69 -2.51 -21.51
CA ASN A 107 22.38 -3.28 -22.54
C ASN A 107 23.73 -2.64 -22.85
N CYS A 108 24.80 -3.13 -22.22
CA CYS A 108 26.16 -2.62 -22.39
C CYS A 108 26.66 -2.65 -23.84
N SER A 109 26.28 -3.67 -24.60
CA SER A 109 26.67 -3.82 -26.00
C SER A 109 26.11 -2.69 -26.87
N LEU A 110 24.90 -2.20 -26.59
CA LEU A 110 24.33 -1.03 -27.28
C LEU A 110 25.09 0.27 -26.95
N LEU A 111 25.81 0.29 -25.83
CA LEU A 111 26.67 1.40 -25.43
C LEU A 111 28.13 1.24 -25.91
N GLY A 112 28.45 0.18 -26.65
CA GLY A 112 29.81 -0.14 -27.08
C GLY A 112 30.74 -0.54 -25.93
N LYS A 113 30.18 -1.03 -24.81
CA LYS A 113 30.91 -1.47 -23.61
C LYS A 113 30.75 -2.99 -23.40
N SER A 114 31.69 -3.58 -22.69
CA SER A 114 31.56 -4.97 -22.19
C SER A 114 30.82 -5.00 -20.87
N THR A 115 29.95 -5.98 -20.67
CA THR A 115 29.29 -6.20 -19.38
C THR A 115 30.30 -6.69 -18.33
N LEU A 116 30.52 -5.88 -17.29
CA LEU A 116 31.36 -6.24 -16.15
C LEU A 116 30.60 -7.12 -15.15
N GLN A 117 29.33 -6.78 -14.89
CA GLN A 117 28.45 -7.55 -14.01
C GLN A 117 27.09 -7.72 -14.67
N LEU A 118 26.57 -8.95 -14.66
CA LEU A 118 25.24 -9.24 -15.15
C LEU A 118 24.19 -8.61 -14.21
N GLY A 119 23.11 -8.10 -14.80
CA GLY A 119 21.95 -7.66 -14.03
C GLY A 119 21.34 -8.81 -13.24
N THR A 120 20.72 -8.47 -12.12
CA THR A 120 19.95 -9.42 -11.30
C THR A 120 18.51 -8.92 -11.19
N LYS A 121 17.63 -9.66 -10.53
CA LYS A 121 16.27 -9.13 -10.27
C LYS A 121 16.29 -7.87 -9.39
N THR A 122 17.37 -7.62 -8.66
CA THR A 122 17.47 -6.51 -7.70
C THR A 122 18.43 -5.41 -8.13
N SER A 123 19.19 -5.59 -9.21
CA SER A 123 20.22 -4.66 -9.65
C SER A 123 20.35 -4.64 -11.16
N ASP A 124 20.72 -3.49 -11.70
CA ASP A 124 21.04 -3.36 -13.12
C ASP A 124 22.33 -4.11 -13.50
N ALA A 125 22.55 -4.31 -14.79
CA ALA A 125 23.84 -4.69 -15.34
C ALA A 125 24.84 -3.53 -15.24
N VAL A 126 26.10 -3.86 -14.97
CA VAL A 126 27.19 -2.88 -14.89
C VAL A 126 28.05 -3.01 -16.13
N CYS A 127 28.22 -1.87 -16.82
CA CYS A 127 29.19 -1.64 -17.88
C CYS A 127 30.33 -0.77 -17.33
#